data_AF-A0A969P1N0-F1
#
_entry.id   AF-A0A969P1N0-F1
#
_cell.length_a   1.000
_cell.length_b   1.000
_cell.length_c   1.000
_cell.angle_alpha   90.00
_cell.angle_beta   90.00
_cell.angle_gamma   90.00
#
_symmetry.space_group_name_H-M   'P 1'
#
loop_
_entity.id
_entity.type
_entity.pdbx_description
1 polymer ?
#
loop_
_entity_poly.entity_id
_entity_poly.type
_entity_poly.pdbx_seq_one_letter_code
_entity_poly.pdbx_strand_id
1 'polypeptide(L)'
;MSKSYGTFTVEYPEQRIKLPEAYRNMPVLLYDDETGHELCTSCFQCQRICPPQVIHMTQAKDPASGKPVPSVAEFIIEYDACMSCGFCAEVCPFDAIKMDHEFELSTHDHPSLTVYKRDLNRPVSYYESIAPGFWAEARERAYKKLATNMKRRPGAIGIAPHLTEKITAAQAQAAQAAAAQAPAAKAPAKKAAAPRAADTAAAPTDKEAKLAAIRARNAAQKGGSAPAAGTAADAPLPTDKEAKLAAIRARNAAKKGGSTPAAETSAEESPPTDDKAARLAAIRARNAAKKGDATPSEESDQPAAETPPANDKAARLAAIRARNAAQKATEAAEQAADSATSTPEAPASSSEEGKPLDEKAARLAEIRARNAARKKGDQE
;
A
#
# COMPACT_ATOMS: atom_id res chain seq x y z
N MET A 1 -18.29 2.51 39.45
CA MET A 1 -19.37 1.50 39.40
C MET A 1 -20.50 2.01 40.28
N SER A 2 -21.49 2.67 39.68
CA SER A 2 -22.67 3.16 40.41
C SER A 2 -23.55 1.97 40.80
N LYS A 3 -23.91 1.89 42.09
CA LYS A 3 -24.92 0.96 42.62
C LYS A 3 -26.23 1.19 41.86
N SER A 4 -26.66 0.22 41.07
CA SER A 4 -28.00 0.18 40.49
C SER A 4 -28.67 -1.11 40.97
N TYR A 5 -29.69 -0.95 41.82
CA TYR A 5 -30.67 -2.00 42.13
C TYR A 5 -31.95 -1.60 41.41
N GLY A 6 -32.34 -2.38 40.39
CA GLY A 6 -33.47 -2.12 39.48
C GLY A 6 -33.39 -2.98 38.21
N THR A 7 -34.42 -2.97 37.37
CA THR A 7 -34.42 -3.65 36.06
C THR A 7 -33.40 -3.00 35.13
N PHE A 8 -32.35 -3.74 34.75
CA PHE A 8 -31.30 -3.33 33.81
C PHE A 8 -31.75 -3.39 32.34
N THR A 9 -33.06 -3.43 32.10
CA THR A 9 -33.66 -3.59 30.77
C THR A 9 -33.66 -2.25 30.04
N VAL A 10 -33.15 -2.24 28.81
CA VAL A 10 -33.32 -1.14 27.87
C VAL A 10 -34.49 -1.50 26.95
N GLU A 11 -35.50 -0.64 26.87
CA GLU A 11 -36.70 -0.86 26.04
C GLU A 11 -36.40 -0.57 24.57
N TYR A 12 -35.83 -1.57 23.87
CA TYR A 12 -35.64 -1.53 22.43
C TYR A 12 -36.98 -1.78 21.70
N PRO A 13 -37.32 -1.04 20.61
CA PRO A 13 -36.46 -0.15 19.81
C PRO A 13 -36.45 1.33 20.23
N GLU A 14 -37.32 1.78 21.13
CA GLU A 14 -37.47 3.20 21.50
C GLU A 14 -36.22 3.75 22.22
N GLN A 15 -35.58 2.91 23.02
CA GLN A 15 -34.33 3.21 23.71
C GLN A 15 -33.20 2.35 23.14
N ARG A 16 -32.12 3.00 22.72
CA ARG A 16 -30.91 2.34 22.21
C ARG A 16 -29.71 2.63 23.11
N ILE A 17 -28.85 1.63 23.26
CA ILE A 17 -27.58 1.77 23.96
C ILE A 17 -26.63 2.58 23.08
N LYS A 18 -25.91 3.54 23.67
CA LYS A 18 -24.84 4.25 22.97
C LYS A 18 -23.69 3.28 22.68
N LEU A 19 -23.44 3.02 21.40
CA LEU A 19 -22.34 2.16 20.97
C LEU A 19 -20.99 2.84 21.24
N PRO A 20 -19.95 2.07 21.61
CA PRO A 20 -18.61 2.61 21.72
C PRO A 20 -18.07 3.01 20.35
N GLU A 21 -17.15 3.95 20.32
CA GLU A 21 -16.57 4.46 19.08
C GLU A 21 -15.93 3.37 18.21
N ALA A 22 -15.27 2.41 18.87
CA ALA A 22 -14.59 1.28 18.24
C ALA A 22 -15.52 0.12 17.88
N TYR A 23 -16.85 0.31 17.94
CA TYR A 23 -17.80 -0.71 17.53
C TYR A 23 -17.60 -1.12 16.06
N ARG A 24 -17.83 -2.40 15.77
CA ARG A 24 -17.55 -3.00 14.48
C ARG A 24 -18.75 -3.80 14.03
N ASN A 25 -19.42 -3.34 12.97
CA ASN A 25 -20.32 -4.18 12.21
C ASN A 25 -20.03 -4.11 10.71
N MET A 26 -20.89 -3.50 9.91
CA MET A 26 -20.73 -3.49 8.46
C MET A 26 -19.63 -2.50 8.04
N PRO A 27 -18.67 -2.88 7.17
CA PRO A 27 -17.74 -1.92 6.62
C PRO A 27 -18.43 -0.95 5.65
N VAL A 28 -18.09 0.34 5.71
CA VAL A 28 -18.61 1.39 4.83
C VAL A 28 -17.48 2.10 4.09
N LEU A 29 -17.80 2.66 2.92
CA LEU A 29 -16.88 3.42 2.08
C LEU A 29 -17.14 4.92 2.24
N LEU A 30 -16.10 5.67 2.58
CA LEU A 30 -16.23 7.11 2.79
C LEU A 30 -16.07 7.89 1.50
N TYR A 31 -16.92 8.90 1.34
CA TYR A 31 -16.77 9.97 0.35
C TYR A 31 -16.81 11.33 1.04
N ASP A 32 -16.11 12.29 0.44
CA ASP A 32 -16.06 13.64 0.94
C ASP A 32 -17.36 14.41 0.64
N ASP A 33 -17.91 15.08 1.64
CA ASP A 33 -19.16 15.83 1.57
C ASP A 33 -19.09 17.01 0.58
N GLU A 34 -17.96 17.72 0.52
CA GLU A 34 -17.81 18.92 -0.31
C GLU A 34 -17.60 18.57 -1.78
N THR A 35 -16.68 17.64 -2.04
CA THR A 35 -16.27 17.31 -3.41
C THR A 35 -17.06 16.14 -4.01
N GLY A 36 -17.76 15.36 -3.17
CA GLY A 36 -18.46 14.14 -3.55
C GLY A 36 -17.54 12.98 -3.94
N HIS A 37 -16.22 13.17 -3.84
CA HIS A 37 -15.24 12.17 -4.24
C HIS A 37 -15.00 11.12 -3.16
N GLU A 38 -14.93 9.87 -3.60
CA GLU A 38 -14.64 8.72 -2.75
C GLU A 38 -13.17 8.71 -2.33
N LEU A 39 -12.90 8.32 -1.10
CA LEU A 39 -11.52 8.20 -0.61
C LEU A 39 -10.81 6.96 -1.20
N CYS A 40 -11.57 5.95 -1.64
CA CYS A 40 -11.03 4.70 -2.14
C CYS A 40 -10.25 4.87 -3.45
N THR A 41 -9.08 4.23 -3.53
CA THR A 41 -8.16 4.31 -4.69
C THR A 41 -7.95 2.97 -5.39
N SER A 42 -8.75 1.95 -5.04
CA SER A 42 -8.60 0.56 -5.52
C SER A 42 -7.18 -0.01 -5.35
N CYS A 43 -6.61 0.10 -4.14
CA CYS A 43 -5.30 -0.48 -3.83
C CYS A 43 -5.34 -1.99 -3.48
N PHE A 44 -6.54 -2.56 -3.33
CA PHE A 44 -6.82 -3.97 -3.05
C PHE A 44 -6.31 -4.52 -1.70
N GLN A 45 -5.85 -3.67 -0.78
CA GLN A 45 -5.34 -4.13 0.51
C GLN A 45 -6.43 -4.71 1.41
N CYS A 46 -7.61 -4.10 1.45
CA CYS A 46 -8.76 -4.62 2.19
C CYS A 46 -9.22 -5.99 1.67
N GLN A 47 -9.26 -6.17 0.34
CA GLN A 47 -9.59 -7.45 -0.28
C GLN A 47 -8.56 -8.54 0.06
N ARG A 48 -7.26 -8.20 0.01
CA ARG A 48 -6.19 -9.17 0.28
C ARG A 48 -6.10 -9.60 1.74
N ILE A 49 -6.38 -8.69 2.68
CA ILE A 49 -6.28 -8.99 4.11
C ILE A 49 -7.53 -9.68 4.66
N CYS A 50 -8.66 -9.63 3.93
CA CYS A 50 -9.94 -10.15 4.39
C CYS A 50 -9.84 -11.66 4.69
N PRO A 51 -9.95 -12.11 5.95
CA PRO A 51 -9.80 -13.52 6.28
C PRO A 51 -10.80 -14.44 5.57
N PRO A 52 -12.11 -14.11 5.51
CA PRO A 52 -13.08 -14.93 4.77
C PRO A 52 -13.13 -14.61 3.27
N GLN A 53 -12.31 -13.67 2.77
CA GLN A 53 -12.22 -13.30 1.35
C GLN A 53 -13.52 -12.80 0.69
N VAL A 54 -14.42 -12.18 1.47
CA VAL A 54 -15.76 -11.71 1.04
C VAL A 54 -15.78 -10.37 0.30
N ILE A 55 -14.62 -9.73 0.11
CA ILE A 55 -14.53 -8.41 -0.53
C ILE A 55 -14.10 -8.61 -1.98
N HIS A 56 -14.93 -8.16 -2.93
CA HIS A 56 -14.62 -8.19 -4.35
C HIS A 56 -14.51 -6.78 -4.91
N MET A 57 -13.42 -6.49 -5.62
CA MET A 57 -13.18 -5.18 -6.18
C MET A 57 -12.75 -5.25 -7.65
N THR A 58 -13.13 -4.25 -8.43
CA THR A 58 -12.58 -3.99 -9.77
C THR A 58 -12.07 -2.55 -9.86
N GLN A 59 -10.92 -2.36 -10.50
CA GLN A 59 -10.32 -1.03 -10.65
C GLN A 59 -10.95 -0.28 -11.82
N ALA A 60 -11.27 1.00 -11.60
CA ALA A 60 -11.76 1.88 -12.65
C ALA A 60 -10.67 2.13 -13.71
N LYS A 61 -11.09 2.26 -14.96
CA LYS A 61 -10.23 2.60 -16.09
C LYS A 61 -10.68 3.92 -16.68
N ASP A 62 -9.72 4.70 -17.16
CA ASP A 62 -9.99 5.91 -17.93
C ASP A 62 -10.64 5.51 -19.27
N PRO A 63 -11.86 5.99 -19.59
CA PRO A 63 -12.52 5.68 -20.85
C PRO A 63 -11.72 6.10 -22.08
N ALA A 64 -10.93 7.17 -21.99
CA ALA A 64 -10.17 7.69 -23.13
C ALA A 64 -8.88 6.90 -23.39
N SER A 65 -8.14 6.56 -22.33
CA SER A 65 -6.83 5.89 -22.45
C SER A 65 -6.84 4.40 -22.15
N GLY A 66 -7.92 3.87 -21.57
CA GLY A 66 -8.02 2.49 -21.07
C GLY A 66 -7.13 2.18 -19.87
N LYS A 67 -6.37 3.17 -19.36
CA LYS A 67 -5.41 2.97 -18.27
C LYS A 67 -6.11 2.92 -16.92
N PRO A 68 -5.59 2.18 -15.93
CA PRO A 68 -6.13 2.17 -14.59
C PRO A 68 -6.07 3.55 -13.91
N VAL A 69 -7.14 3.92 -13.23
CA VAL A 69 -7.31 5.17 -12.48
C VAL A 69 -7.35 4.84 -10.98
N PRO A 70 -6.87 5.71 -10.07
CA PRO A 70 -6.96 5.49 -8.62
C PRO A 70 -8.40 5.68 -8.10
N SER A 71 -9.31 4.80 -8.52
CA SER A 71 -10.71 4.73 -8.12
C SER A 71 -11.23 3.31 -8.34
N VAL A 72 -12.21 2.91 -7.53
CA VAL A 72 -12.86 1.60 -7.62
C VAL A 72 -14.09 1.69 -8.53
N ALA A 73 -14.21 0.75 -9.48
CA ALA A 73 -15.39 0.63 -10.33
C ALA A 73 -16.50 -0.13 -9.57
N GLU A 74 -16.21 -1.36 -9.17
CA GLU A 74 -17.11 -2.18 -8.36
C GLU A 74 -16.44 -2.51 -7.03
N PHE A 75 -17.24 -2.45 -5.97
CA PHE A 75 -16.87 -2.89 -4.64
C PHE A 75 -18.07 -3.67 -4.11
N ILE A 76 -17.87 -4.93 -3.74
CA ILE A 76 -18.91 -5.83 -3.26
C ILE A 76 -18.42 -6.45 -1.96
N ILE A 77 -19.31 -6.57 -0.98
CA ILE A 77 -19.07 -7.32 0.26
C ILE A 77 -20.19 -8.34 0.40
N GLU A 78 -19.82 -9.62 0.49
CA GLU A 78 -20.73 -10.69 0.90
C GLU A 78 -20.86 -10.64 2.44
N TYR A 79 -21.94 -10.04 2.94
CA TYR A 79 -22.11 -9.78 4.38
C TYR A 79 -22.45 -11.04 5.17
N ASP A 80 -23.10 -12.03 4.54
CA ASP A 80 -23.43 -13.34 5.10
C ASP A 80 -22.21 -14.09 5.66
N ALA A 81 -21.05 -13.97 5.00
CA ALA A 81 -19.80 -14.59 5.44
C ALA A 81 -18.82 -13.59 6.10
N CYS A 82 -19.17 -12.30 6.19
CA CYS A 82 -18.35 -11.30 6.83
C CYS A 82 -18.33 -11.49 8.35
N MET A 83 -17.14 -11.64 8.93
CA MET A 83 -16.98 -11.79 10.39
C MET A 83 -16.82 -10.45 11.15
N SER A 84 -17.04 -9.31 10.49
CA SER A 84 -16.95 -7.96 11.08
C SER A 84 -15.66 -7.66 11.87
N CYS A 85 -14.52 -8.27 11.49
CA CYS A 85 -13.28 -8.21 12.27
C CYS A 85 -12.60 -6.82 12.29
N GLY A 86 -12.80 -6.00 11.27
CA GLY A 86 -12.19 -4.65 11.15
C GLY A 86 -10.83 -4.59 10.44
N PHE A 87 -10.23 -5.71 10.03
CA PHE A 87 -8.92 -5.69 9.34
C PHE A 87 -8.91 -4.88 8.05
N CYS A 88 -10.02 -4.87 7.33
CA CYS A 88 -10.17 -4.06 6.12
C CYS A 88 -10.05 -2.55 6.42
N ALA A 89 -10.61 -2.09 7.54
CA ALA A 89 -10.55 -0.70 7.99
C ALA A 89 -9.15 -0.31 8.51
N GLU A 90 -8.50 -1.21 9.25
CA GLU A 90 -7.16 -0.98 9.81
C GLU A 90 -6.07 -0.97 8.73
N VAL A 91 -6.15 -1.86 7.72
CA VAL A 91 -5.14 -1.94 6.66
C VAL A 91 -5.24 -0.78 5.66
N CYS A 92 -6.37 -0.07 5.62
CA CYS A 92 -6.63 0.89 4.55
C CYS A 92 -5.72 2.12 4.66
N PRO A 93 -4.77 2.30 3.72
CA PRO A 93 -3.83 3.40 3.83
C PRO A 93 -4.46 4.75 3.47
N PHE A 94 -5.71 4.78 2.99
CA PHE A 94 -6.43 5.99 2.59
C PHE A 94 -7.56 6.34 3.53
N ASP A 95 -7.76 5.55 4.61
CA ASP A 95 -8.89 5.69 5.53
C ASP A 95 -10.25 5.67 4.80
N ALA A 96 -10.30 4.98 3.66
CA ALA A 96 -11.44 4.98 2.75
C ALA A 96 -12.53 3.97 3.09
N ILE A 97 -12.17 2.88 3.77
CA ILE A 97 -13.11 1.89 4.30
C ILE A 97 -12.99 1.96 5.82
N LYS A 98 -14.14 2.05 6.50
CA LYS A 98 -14.24 2.14 7.96
C LYS A 98 -15.35 1.23 8.46
N MET A 99 -15.38 0.98 9.76
CA MET A 99 -16.41 0.16 10.39
C MET A 99 -17.60 1.03 10.78
N ASP A 100 -18.80 0.59 10.42
CA ASP A 100 -20.05 1.27 10.75
C ASP A 100 -20.61 0.82 12.11
N HIS A 101 -21.49 1.65 12.65
CA HIS A 101 -22.28 1.38 13.84
C HIS A 101 -23.67 0.83 13.52
N GLU A 102 -24.10 0.89 12.26
CA GLU A 102 -25.35 0.29 11.82
C GLU A 102 -25.30 -1.23 11.96
N PHE A 103 -26.23 -1.80 12.73
CA PHE A 103 -26.32 -3.25 13.00
C PHE A 103 -27.68 -3.86 12.68
N GLU A 104 -28.68 -3.04 12.36
CA GLU A 104 -30.04 -3.50 12.08
C GLU A 104 -30.18 -3.89 10.60
N LEU A 105 -29.24 -4.70 10.09
CA LEU A 105 -29.11 -5.10 8.69
C LEU A 105 -29.79 -6.44 8.36
N SER A 106 -30.74 -6.86 9.21
CA SER A 106 -31.44 -8.13 9.02
C SER A 106 -32.34 -8.06 7.78
N THR A 107 -32.27 -9.08 6.94
CA THR A 107 -33.08 -9.21 5.72
C THR A 107 -33.69 -10.61 5.63
N HIS A 108 -34.81 -10.75 4.92
CA HIS A 108 -35.46 -12.05 4.72
C HIS A 108 -34.79 -12.91 3.65
N ASP A 109 -34.15 -12.26 2.67
CA ASP A 109 -33.58 -12.91 1.50
C ASP A 109 -32.05 -12.96 1.59
N HIS A 110 -31.46 -14.12 1.32
CA HIS A 110 -30.00 -14.25 1.31
C HIS A 110 -29.30 -13.32 0.28
N PRO A 111 -29.80 -13.16 -0.96
CA PRO A 111 -29.16 -12.27 -1.94
C PRO A 111 -29.06 -10.80 -1.50
N SER A 112 -29.93 -10.33 -0.60
CA SER A 112 -29.82 -8.95 -0.07
C SER A 112 -28.66 -8.75 0.91
N LEU A 113 -27.98 -9.82 1.33
CA LEU A 113 -26.76 -9.75 2.13
C LEU A 113 -25.52 -9.49 1.27
N THR A 114 -25.62 -9.54 -0.05
CA THR A 114 -24.54 -9.06 -0.94
C THR A 114 -24.68 -7.56 -1.12
N VAL A 115 -23.80 -6.80 -0.47
CA VAL A 115 -23.86 -5.34 -0.44
C VAL A 115 -22.94 -4.75 -1.51
N TYR A 116 -23.50 -3.89 -2.34
CA TYR A 116 -22.79 -3.24 -3.43
C TYR A 116 -22.27 -1.86 -3.03
N LYS A 117 -21.27 -1.38 -3.76
CA LYS A 117 -20.61 -0.08 -3.59
C LYS A 117 -21.57 1.07 -3.28
N ARG A 118 -22.69 1.15 -4.00
CA ARG A 118 -23.71 2.19 -3.80
C ARG A 118 -24.23 2.25 -2.37
N ASP A 119 -24.48 1.09 -1.75
CA ASP A 119 -25.10 0.98 -0.43
C ASP A 119 -24.05 1.06 0.69
N LEU A 120 -22.78 0.78 0.38
CA LEU A 120 -21.64 0.96 1.28
C LEU A 120 -21.24 2.42 1.47
N ASN A 121 -21.56 3.30 0.51
CA ASN A 121 -21.09 4.67 0.53
C ASN A 121 -21.74 5.48 1.66
N ARG A 122 -20.92 6.16 2.45
CA ARG A 122 -21.32 7.08 3.52
C ARG A 122 -20.51 8.38 3.44
N PRO A 123 -21.11 9.53 3.78
CA PRO A 123 -20.36 10.77 3.85
C PRO A 123 -19.38 10.75 5.02
N VAL A 124 -18.31 11.53 4.93
CA VAL A 124 -17.36 11.74 6.02
C VAL A 124 -18.05 12.33 7.24
N SER A 125 -18.98 13.27 7.04
CA SER A 125 -19.77 13.89 8.12
C SER A 125 -20.54 12.87 8.97
N TYR A 126 -21.06 11.81 8.34
CA TYR A 126 -21.69 10.71 9.05
C TYR A 126 -20.68 9.95 9.91
N TYR A 127 -19.53 9.59 9.35
CA TYR A 127 -18.50 8.85 10.09
C TYR A 127 -17.94 9.66 11.27
N GLU A 128 -17.79 10.98 11.12
CA GLU A 128 -17.38 11.89 12.20
C GLU A 128 -18.39 11.91 13.36
N SER A 129 -19.69 11.69 13.08
CA SER A 129 -20.72 11.63 14.13
C SER A 129 -20.67 10.35 14.98
N ILE A 130 -20.32 9.21 14.36
CA ILE A 130 -20.23 7.91 15.05
C ILE A 130 -18.85 7.68 15.68
N ALA A 131 -17.81 8.23 15.06
CA ALA A 131 -16.41 8.01 15.42
C ALA A 131 -15.54 9.28 15.34
N PRO A 132 -15.80 10.30 16.19
CA PRO A 132 -15.14 11.60 16.11
C PRO A 132 -13.64 11.53 16.43
N GLY A 133 -13.22 10.73 17.41
CA GLY A 133 -11.82 10.61 17.80
C GLY A 133 -10.98 9.93 16.73
N PHE A 134 -11.43 8.76 16.25
CA PHE A 134 -10.77 8.04 15.16
C PHE A 134 -10.72 8.84 13.87
N TRP A 135 -11.78 9.62 13.57
CA TRP A 135 -11.76 10.47 12.39
C TRP A 135 -10.81 11.65 12.56
N ALA A 136 -10.78 12.32 13.71
CA ALA A 136 -9.88 13.44 13.98
C ALA A 136 -8.42 13.07 13.72
N GLU A 137 -7.98 11.87 14.12
CA GLU A 137 -6.63 11.37 13.88
C GLU A 137 -6.34 11.05 12.40
N ALA A 138 -7.35 10.59 11.65
CA ALA A 138 -7.19 10.18 10.25
C ALA A 138 -7.38 11.33 9.24
N ARG A 139 -8.14 12.37 9.62
CA ARG A 139 -8.71 13.39 8.74
C ARG A 139 -7.68 14.03 7.82
N GLU A 140 -6.62 14.62 8.38
CA GLU A 140 -5.62 15.36 7.60
C GLU A 140 -4.93 14.44 6.56
N ARG A 141 -4.54 13.23 6.98
CA ARG A 141 -3.91 12.23 6.13
C ARG A 141 -4.84 11.77 5.01
N ALA A 142 -6.11 11.52 5.33
CA ALA A 142 -7.12 11.09 4.38
C ALA A 142 -7.35 12.16 3.31
N TYR A 143 -7.58 13.41 3.72
CA TYR A 143 -7.83 14.53 2.81
C TYR A 143 -6.62 14.87 1.93
N LYS A 144 -5.41 14.85 2.49
CA LYS A 144 -4.17 15.06 1.69
C LYS A 144 -4.02 14.03 0.58
N LYS A 145 -4.32 12.76 0.89
CA LYS A 145 -4.29 11.68 -0.11
C LYS A 145 -5.42 11.82 -1.12
N LEU A 146 -6.63 12.15 -0.67
CA LEU A 146 -7.78 12.41 -1.54
C LEU A 146 -7.46 13.51 -2.56
N ALA A 147 -7.00 14.68 -2.11
CA ALA A 147 -6.65 15.80 -2.99
C ALA A 147 -5.59 15.45 -4.03
N THR A 148 -4.64 14.58 -3.68
CA THR A 148 -3.61 14.09 -4.62
C THR A 148 -4.20 13.13 -5.65
N ASN A 149 -5.12 12.25 -5.24
CA ASN A 149 -5.73 11.27 -6.11
C ASN A 149 -6.81 11.87 -7.02
N MET A 150 -7.56 12.88 -6.56
CA MET A 150 -8.55 13.61 -7.36
C MET A 150 -7.95 14.17 -8.65
N LYS A 151 -6.74 14.74 -8.59
CA LYS A 151 -6.02 15.25 -9.77
C LYS A 151 -5.71 14.19 -10.82
N ARG A 152 -5.73 12.91 -10.42
CA ARG A 152 -5.44 11.75 -11.29
C ARG A 152 -6.71 11.05 -11.78
N ARG A 153 -7.90 11.53 -11.38
CA ARG A 153 -9.20 10.99 -11.80
C ARG A 153 -9.77 11.91 -12.88
N PRO A 154 -9.93 11.43 -14.12
CA PRO A 154 -10.57 12.22 -15.17
C PRO A 154 -12.10 12.22 -15.00
N GLY A 155 -12.73 13.36 -15.24
CA GLY A 155 -14.18 13.51 -15.28
C GLY A 155 -14.88 13.14 -13.97
N ALA A 156 -15.94 12.34 -14.06
CA ALA A 156 -16.77 11.93 -12.93
C ALA A 156 -16.25 10.68 -12.19
N ILE A 157 -15.07 10.16 -12.54
CA ILE A 157 -14.55 8.93 -11.96
C ILE A 157 -14.23 9.13 -10.48
N GLY A 158 -14.74 8.22 -9.64
CA GLY A 158 -14.54 8.25 -8.20
C GLY A 158 -15.37 9.30 -7.48
N ILE A 159 -16.48 9.74 -8.08
CA ILE A 159 -17.59 10.38 -7.37
C ILE A 159 -18.48 9.26 -6.80
N ALA A 160 -19.08 9.48 -5.63
CA ALA A 160 -20.01 8.53 -5.04
C ALA A 160 -21.18 8.22 -6.01
N PRO A 161 -21.61 6.95 -6.17
CA PRO A 161 -22.55 6.56 -7.21
C PRO A 161 -23.85 7.37 -7.21
N HIS A 162 -24.43 7.63 -6.03
CA HIS A 162 -25.67 8.39 -5.85
C HIS A 162 -25.53 9.90 -6.07
N LEU A 163 -24.30 10.42 -6.10
CA LEU A 163 -24.02 11.85 -6.32
C LEU A 163 -23.56 12.15 -7.75
N THR A 164 -23.15 11.12 -8.51
CA THR A 164 -22.59 11.27 -9.87
C THR A 164 -23.48 12.14 -10.76
N GLU A 165 -24.77 11.82 -10.86
CA GLU A 165 -25.71 12.57 -11.72
C GLU A 165 -25.90 14.02 -11.26
N LYS A 166 -26.05 14.23 -9.95
CA LYS A 166 -26.26 15.57 -9.38
C LYS A 166 -25.05 16.47 -9.56
N ILE A 167 -23.86 15.95 -9.27
CA ILE A 167 -22.62 16.72 -9.35
C ILE A 167 -22.25 17.01 -10.81
N THR A 168 -22.39 16.03 -11.71
CA THR A 168 -22.12 16.24 -13.13
C THR A 168 -23.09 17.26 -13.74
N ALA A 169 -24.37 17.21 -13.38
CA ALA A 169 -25.35 18.21 -13.79
C ALA A 169 -25.01 19.60 -13.26
N ALA A 170 -24.66 19.73 -11.97
CA ALA A 170 -24.25 21.00 -11.37
C ALA A 170 -22.98 21.57 -12.01
N GLN A 171 -21.99 20.73 -12.33
CA GLN A 171 -20.77 21.13 -13.04
C GLN A 171 -21.07 21.59 -14.48
N ALA A 172 -21.97 20.90 -15.19
CA ALA A 172 -22.39 21.30 -16.53
C ALA A 172 -23.13 22.66 -16.50
N GLN A 173 -24.01 22.88 -15.53
CA GLN A 173 -24.68 24.16 -15.33
C GLN A 173 -23.70 25.28 -14.97
N ALA A 174 -22.74 25.01 -14.06
CA ALA A 174 -21.70 25.97 -13.72
C ALA A 174 -20.81 26.32 -14.91
N ALA A 175 -20.45 25.34 -15.75
CA ALA A 175 -19.69 25.56 -16.98
C ALA A 175 -20.49 26.39 -18.00
N GLN A 176 -21.80 26.14 -18.14
CA GLN A 176 -22.69 26.93 -18.99
C GLN A 176 -22.85 28.37 -18.45
N ALA A 177 -22.99 28.54 -17.13
CA ALA A 177 -23.07 29.85 -16.49
C ALA A 177 -21.75 30.63 -16.64
N ALA A 178 -20.60 29.97 -16.47
CA ALA A 178 -19.28 30.56 -16.69
C ALA A 178 -19.05 30.93 -18.17
N ALA A 179 -19.54 30.11 -19.11
CA ALA A 179 -19.49 30.42 -20.55
C ALA A 179 -20.42 31.59 -20.92
N ALA A 180 -21.58 31.72 -20.25
CA ALA A 180 -22.50 32.84 -20.44
C ALA A 180 -22.00 34.15 -19.82
N GLN A 181 -21.18 34.06 -18.76
CA GLN A 181 -20.55 35.21 -18.09
C GLN A 181 -19.16 35.55 -18.64
N ALA A 182 -18.65 34.78 -19.61
CA ALA A 182 -17.40 35.11 -20.28
C ALA A 182 -17.59 36.44 -21.05
N PRO A 183 -16.85 37.51 -20.71
CA PRO A 183 -16.95 38.75 -21.44
C PRO A 183 -16.60 38.49 -22.90
N ALA A 184 -17.41 39.01 -23.83
CA ALA A 184 -17.12 38.96 -25.25
C ALA A 184 -15.74 39.59 -25.49
N ALA A 185 -14.72 38.75 -25.61
CA ALA A 185 -13.38 39.20 -25.94
C ALA A 185 -13.48 39.91 -27.29
N LYS A 186 -13.26 41.23 -27.30
CA LYS A 186 -13.07 41.98 -28.53
C LYS A 186 -11.98 41.28 -29.32
N ALA A 187 -12.33 40.83 -30.52
CA ALA A 187 -11.41 40.24 -31.47
C ALA A 187 -10.19 41.15 -31.62
N PRO A 188 -8.95 40.65 -31.44
CA PRO A 188 -7.79 41.44 -31.80
C PRO A 188 -7.79 41.60 -33.32
N ALA A 189 -7.87 42.86 -33.75
CA ALA A 189 -7.79 43.23 -35.16
C ALA A 189 -6.50 42.68 -35.78
N LYS A 190 -6.63 41.98 -36.90
CA LYS A 190 -5.51 41.66 -37.80
C LYS A 190 -4.78 42.95 -38.15
N LYS A 191 -3.56 43.13 -37.63
CA LYS A 191 -2.63 44.13 -38.17
C LYS A 191 -2.04 43.55 -39.44
N ALA A 192 -2.30 44.22 -40.55
CA ALA A 192 -1.75 43.92 -41.86
C ALA A 192 -0.22 43.91 -41.84
N ALA A 193 0.35 42.95 -42.56
CA ALA A 193 1.78 42.81 -42.78
C ALA A 193 2.31 43.95 -43.65
N ALA A 194 3.44 44.53 -43.24
CA ALA A 194 4.34 45.28 -44.13
C ALA A 194 5.57 44.40 -44.42
N PRO A 195 6.12 44.41 -45.64
CA PRO A 195 7.09 43.43 -46.08
C PRO A 195 8.46 43.74 -45.48
N ARG A 196 9.16 42.71 -45.00
CA ARG A 196 10.59 42.80 -44.72
C ARG A 196 11.35 41.90 -45.69
N ALA A 197 12.39 42.50 -46.24
CA ALA A 197 13.30 41.98 -47.23
C ALA A 197 13.99 40.69 -46.77
N ALA A 198 14.36 39.89 -47.76
CA ALA A 198 15.18 38.71 -47.65
C ALA A 198 16.52 39.03 -46.96
N ASP A 199 16.93 38.18 -46.02
CA ASP A 199 18.34 37.89 -45.77
C ASP A 199 18.49 36.57 -44.99
N THR A 200 19.22 35.65 -45.63
CA THR A 200 20.11 34.59 -45.08
C THR A 200 19.57 33.49 -44.16
N ALA A 201 19.85 32.25 -44.61
CA ALA A 201 19.63 31.00 -43.92
C ALA A 201 20.42 30.90 -42.60
N ALA A 202 19.74 30.50 -41.53
CA ALA A 202 20.35 30.08 -40.26
C ALA A 202 20.11 28.58 -40.01
N ALA A 203 21.18 27.91 -39.58
CA ALA A 203 21.35 26.46 -39.47
C ALA A 203 20.38 25.75 -38.48
N PRO A 204 20.09 24.45 -38.68
CA PRO A 204 19.14 23.70 -37.87
C PRO A 204 19.68 23.43 -36.46
N THR A 205 18.80 23.59 -35.48
CA THR A 205 19.10 23.51 -34.06
C THR A 205 19.55 22.11 -33.62
N ASP A 206 20.49 22.09 -32.68
CA ASP A 206 21.14 20.95 -32.03
C ASP A 206 20.17 19.86 -31.49
N LYS A 207 18.89 20.21 -31.36
CA LYS A 207 17.79 19.34 -30.94
C LYS A 207 17.32 18.40 -32.06
N GLU A 208 17.29 18.86 -33.31
CA GLU A 208 16.92 18.04 -34.47
C GLU A 208 18.03 17.06 -34.84
N ALA A 209 19.30 17.48 -34.70
CA ALA A 209 20.45 16.59 -34.84
C ALA A 209 20.45 15.47 -33.78
N LYS A 210 20.12 15.79 -32.52
CA LYS A 210 19.93 14.78 -31.46
C LYS A 210 18.77 13.83 -31.73
N LEU A 211 17.64 14.34 -32.24
CA LEU A 211 16.48 13.51 -32.59
C LEU A 211 16.78 12.60 -33.80
N ALA A 212 17.53 13.09 -34.79
CA ALA A 212 17.98 12.30 -35.93
C ALA A 212 18.97 11.21 -35.50
N ALA A 213 19.91 11.51 -34.60
CA ALA A 213 20.87 10.52 -34.07
C ALA A 213 20.18 9.41 -33.25
N ILE A 214 19.14 9.75 -32.49
CA ILE A 214 18.33 8.76 -31.75
C ILE A 214 17.53 7.88 -32.72
N ARG A 215 16.93 8.47 -33.77
CA ARG A 215 16.21 7.71 -34.79
C ARG A 215 17.14 6.78 -35.58
N ALA A 216 18.34 7.23 -35.94
CA ALA A 216 19.35 6.42 -36.61
C ALA A 216 19.85 5.27 -35.72
N ARG A 217 20.06 5.52 -34.41
CA ARG A 217 20.44 4.47 -33.45
C ARG A 217 19.34 3.42 -33.27
N ASN A 218 18.08 3.84 -33.25
CA ASN A 218 16.93 2.93 -33.13
C ASN A 218 16.68 2.14 -34.44
N ALA A 219 17.02 2.71 -35.60
CA ALA A 219 16.99 2.02 -36.88
C ALA A 219 18.12 0.98 -36.98
N ALA A 220 19.34 1.31 -36.54
CA ALA A 220 20.47 0.38 -36.49
C ALA A 220 20.23 -0.80 -35.52
N GLN A 221 19.48 -0.59 -34.44
CA GLN A 221 19.10 -1.66 -33.51
C GLN A 221 17.96 -2.57 -34.00
N LYS A 222 17.29 -2.23 -35.12
CA LYS A 222 16.23 -3.02 -35.75
C LYS A 222 16.60 -3.59 -37.13
N GLY A 223 17.86 -3.53 -37.54
CA GLY A 223 18.35 -4.08 -38.80
C GLY A 223 18.83 -5.53 -38.65
N GLY A 224 17.97 -6.50 -38.95
CA GLY A 224 18.30 -7.93 -39.03
C GLY A 224 17.39 -8.64 -40.02
N SER A 225 17.73 -8.48 -41.30
CA SER A 225 17.30 -9.15 -42.54
C SER A 225 15.86 -9.01 -43.09
N ALA A 226 15.82 -8.73 -44.39
CA ALA A 226 14.70 -8.88 -45.34
C ALA A 226 15.29 -9.55 -46.62
N PRO A 227 14.47 -10.13 -47.53
CA PRO A 227 14.59 -11.54 -47.92
C PRO A 227 15.18 -11.79 -49.33
N ALA A 228 15.49 -13.05 -49.62
CA ALA A 228 15.74 -13.57 -50.97
C ALA A 228 14.76 -14.72 -51.29
N ALA A 229 14.29 -14.76 -52.53
CA ALA A 229 13.22 -15.62 -53.05
C ALA A 229 13.65 -17.09 -53.32
N GLY A 230 12.69 -18.02 -53.26
CA GLY A 230 12.84 -19.40 -53.75
C GLY A 230 11.69 -20.36 -53.37
N THR A 231 10.83 -20.66 -54.37
CA THR A 231 9.99 -21.85 -54.69
C THR A 231 9.43 -22.85 -53.63
N ALA A 232 8.26 -23.39 -53.99
CA ALA A 232 7.25 -24.16 -53.23
C ALA A 232 7.61 -25.57 -52.70
N ALA A 233 6.95 -25.98 -51.60
CA ALA A 233 6.26 -27.28 -51.41
C ALA A 233 5.64 -27.40 -49.98
N ASP A 234 4.50 -28.08 -49.88
CA ASP A 234 3.60 -28.34 -48.73
C ASP A 234 4.23 -28.92 -47.44
N ALA A 235 3.94 -28.29 -46.29
CA ALA A 235 3.75 -28.86 -44.94
C ALA A 235 3.33 -27.73 -43.95
N PRO A 236 2.49 -27.97 -42.93
CA PRO A 236 1.97 -26.90 -42.08
C PRO A 236 3.07 -26.34 -41.17
N LEU A 237 3.37 -25.04 -41.32
CA LEU A 237 4.37 -24.31 -40.55
C LEU A 237 3.89 -24.02 -39.11
N PRO A 238 4.75 -24.18 -38.08
CA PRO A 238 4.42 -23.83 -36.70
C PRO A 238 4.32 -22.31 -36.55
N THR A 239 3.39 -21.86 -35.70
CA THR A 239 3.11 -20.44 -35.52
C THR A 239 4.35 -19.68 -35.02
N ASP A 240 4.52 -18.42 -35.42
CA ASP A 240 5.64 -17.53 -35.02
C ASP A 240 5.94 -17.53 -33.51
N LYS A 241 4.94 -17.88 -32.70
CA LYS A 241 5.03 -18.02 -31.25
C LYS A 241 5.83 -19.26 -30.83
N GLU A 242 5.66 -20.39 -31.52
CA GLU A 242 6.37 -21.65 -31.26
C GLU A 242 7.84 -21.56 -31.70
N ALA A 243 8.11 -20.92 -32.84
CA ALA A 243 9.48 -20.64 -33.28
C ALA A 243 10.20 -19.69 -32.30
N LYS A 244 9.52 -18.65 -31.80
CA LYS A 244 10.05 -17.77 -30.75
C LYS A 244 10.26 -18.48 -29.41
N LEU A 245 9.33 -19.34 -29.00
CA LEU A 245 9.47 -20.14 -27.78
C LEU A 245 10.60 -21.17 -27.91
N ALA A 246 10.79 -21.78 -29.08
CA ALA A 246 11.90 -22.68 -29.37
C ALA A 246 13.25 -21.94 -29.35
N ALA A 247 13.33 -20.73 -29.93
CA ALA A 247 14.53 -19.90 -29.88
C ALA A 247 14.85 -19.45 -28.45
N ILE A 248 13.85 -19.11 -27.63
CA ILE A 248 14.05 -18.77 -26.21
C ILE A 248 14.50 -20.01 -25.42
N ARG A 249 13.91 -21.18 -25.67
CA ARG A 249 14.31 -22.45 -25.04
C ARG A 249 15.73 -22.84 -25.42
N ALA A 250 16.12 -22.71 -26.70
CA ALA A 250 17.49 -22.95 -27.16
C ALA A 250 18.50 -21.97 -26.56
N ARG A 251 18.12 -20.69 -26.42
CA ARG A 251 18.97 -19.65 -25.79
C ARG A 251 19.12 -19.86 -24.28
N ASN A 252 18.09 -20.41 -23.62
CA ASN A 252 18.13 -20.78 -22.22
C ASN A 252 18.89 -22.10 -21.99
N ALA A 253 18.81 -23.05 -22.93
CA ALA A 253 19.61 -24.28 -22.94
C ALA A 253 21.10 -23.98 -23.18
N ALA A 254 21.44 -23.06 -24.08
CA ALA A 254 22.81 -22.58 -24.28
C ALA A 254 23.36 -21.81 -23.07
N LYS A 255 22.49 -21.22 -22.24
CA LYS A 255 22.86 -20.65 -20.93
C LYS A 255 22.95 -21.69 -19.79
N LYS A 256 22.52 -22.94 -20.03
CA LYS A 256 22.48 -24.05 -19.07
C LYS A 256 23.30 -25.28 -19.49
N GLY A 257 24.15 -25.18 -20.50
CA GLY A 257 25.16 -26.21 -20.78
C GLY A 257 26.44 -25.88 -20.00
N GLY A 258 26.95 -26.69 -19.07
CA GLY A 258 26.71 -28.12 -18.89
C GLY A 258 26.29 -28.55 -17.49
N SER A 259 25.35 -29.48 -17.43
CA SER A 259 25.65 -30.89 -17.18
C SER A 259 24.48 -31.75 -17.67
N THR A 260 24.79 -32.93 -18.20
CA THR A 260 23.83 -33.99 -18.59
C THR A 260 23.62 -34.90 -17.36
N PRO A 261 22.46 -35.58 -17.18
CA PRO A 261 21.97 -35.93 -15.85
C PRO A 261 22.37 -37.34 -15.40
N ALA A 262 22.60 -37.50 -14.09
CA ALA A 262 22.41 -38.76 -13.37
C ALA A 262 22.24 -38.51 -11.86
N ALA A 263 21.22 -39.18 -11.31
CA ALA A 263 20.98 -39.67 -9.94
C ALA A 263 21.58 -38.97 -8.69
N GLU A 264 20.67 -38.72 -7.74
CA GLU A 264 20.77 -38.83 -6.27
C GLU A 264 22.04 -38.33 -5.55
N THR A 265 21.89 -37.25 -4.77
CA THR A 265 22.18 -37.10 -3.31
C THR A 265 22.58 -35.66 -2.93
N SER A 266 22.05 -35.23 -1.77
CA SER A 266 22.57 -34.27 -0.79
C SER A 266 23.14 -32.91 -1.23
N ALA A 267 22.45 -31.83 -0.86
CA ALA A 267 22.86 -30.45 -1.04
C ALA A 267 23.82 -29.96 0.07
N GLU A 268 24.99 -29.47 -0.31
CA GLU A 268 25.87 -28.62 0.49
C GLU A 268 26.34 -27.44 -0.40
N GLU A 269 26.17 -26.21 0.11
CA GLU A 269 26.28 -24.95 -0.64
C GLU A 269 27.75 -24.47 -0.74
N SER A 270 28.28 -24.30 -1.95
CA SER A 270 29.66 -23.82 -2.21
C SER A 270 29.71 -22.36 -2.72
N PRO A 271 30.79 -21.59 -2.46
CA PRO A 271 30.85 -20.13 -2.60
C PRO A 271 30.92 -19.61 -4.05
N PRO A 272 30.64 -18.30 -4.28
CA PRO A 272 30.44 -17.74 -5.62
C PRO A 272 31.73 -17.67 -6.44
N THR A 273 31.62 -18.09 -7.71
CA THR A 273 32.73 -18.14 -8.68
C THR A 273 33.39 -16.77 -8.93
N ASP A 274 34.70 -16.82 -9.22
CA ASP A 274 35.63 -15.69 -9.31
C ASP A 274 35.20 -14.56 -10.27
N ASP A 275 34.44 -14.89 -11.33
CA ASP A 275 33.92 -13.91 -12.29
C ASP A 275 32.94 -12.91 -11.68
N LYS A 276 32.15 -13.35 -10.68
CA LYS A 276 31.18 -12.48 -10.01
C LYS A 276 31.88 -11.55 -9.01
N ALA A 277 32.93 -12.04 -8.36
CA ALA A 277 33.78 -11.25 -7.46
C ALA A 277 34.54 -10.16 -8.22
N ALA A 278 35.13 -10.50 -9.37
CA ALA A 278 35.82 -9.54 -10.24
C ALA A 278 34.88 -8.44 -10.75
N ARG A 279 33.65 -8.81 -11.13
CA ARG A 279 32.64 -7.86 -11.61
C ARG A 279 32.15 -6.91 -10.53
N LEU A 280 32.03 -7.39 -9.28
CA LEU A 280 31.69 -6.55 -8.13
C LEU A 280 32.83 -5.62 -7.73
N ALA A 281 34.09 -6.05 -7.85
CA ALA A 281 35.27 -5.21 -7.62
C ALA A 281 35.34 -4.04 -8.61
N ALA A 282 35.07 -4.29 -9.90
CA ALA A 282 35.04 -3.24 -10.93
C ALA A 282 33.94 -2.20 -10.69
N ILE A 283 32.78 -2.62 -10.17
CA ILE A 283 31.69 -1.70 -9.82
C ILE A 283 32.08 -0.83 -8.61
N ARG A 284 32.74 -1.40 -7.61
CA ARG A 284 33.21 -0.66 -6.43
C ARG A 284 34.27 0.37 -6.81
N ALA A 285 35.22 0.03 -7.68
CA ALA A 285 36.23 0.96 -8.18
C ALA A 285 35.61 2.16 -8.92
N ARG A 286 34.59 1.93 -9.78
CA ARG A 286 33.86 3.02 -10.46
C ARG A 286 33.11 3.94 -9.49
N ASN A 287 32.58 3.38 -8.40
CA ASN A 287 31.83 4.16 -7.43
C ASN A 287 32.76 4.97 -6.51
N ALA A 288 33.97 4.47 -6.22
CA ALA A 288 35.00 5.21 -5.50
C ALA A 288 35.50 6.41 -6.32
N ALA A 289 35.72 6.23 -7.64
CA ALA A 289 36.14 7.31 -8.53
C ALA A 289 35.10 8.43 -8.67
N LYS A 290 33.82 8.17 -8.39
CA LYS A 290 32.74 9.17 -8.43
C LYS A 290 32.61 10.03 -7.18
N LYS A 291 33.35 9.71 -6.10
CA LYS A 291 33.14 10.32 -4.77
C LYS A 291 34.26 11.26 -4.31
N GLY A 292 35.27 11.51 -5.15
CA GLY A 292 36.38 12.41 -4.82
C GLY A 292 36.24 13.77 -5.52
N ASP A 293 35.48 14.68 -4.92
CA ASP A 293 35.72 16.13 -5.05
C ASP A 293 35.11 16.85 -3.83
N ALA A 294 35.94 17.03 -2.80
CA ALA A 294 35.74 17.96 -1.68
C ALA A 294 37.05 18.04 -0.88
N THR A 295 37.79 19.14 -1.05
CA THR A 295 39.01 19.50 -0.32
C THR A 295 38.70 19.90 1.14
N PRO A 296 39.57 19.59 2.12
CA PRO A 296 39.43 20.07 3.50
C PRO A 296 40.37 21.26 3.79
N SER A 297 39.94 22.18 4.66
CA SER A 297 40.75 23.22 5.28
C SER A 297 41.10 22.84 6.74
N GLU A 298 42.35 23.11 7.13
CA GLU A 298 42.98 22.89 8.45
C GLU A 298 42.39 23.82 9.54
N GLU A 299 42.32 23.39 10.81
CA GLU A 299 43.19 23.86 11.93
C GLU A 299 42.75 23.34 13.33
N SER A 300 43.78 22.94 14.10
CA SER A 300 44.06 23.01 15.56
C SER A 300 43.21 22.38 16.70
N ASP A 301 43.98 21.58 17.49
CA ASP A 301 44.05 21.36 18.95
C ASP A 301 43.10 20.40 19.73
N GLN A 302 43.75 19.48 20.45
CA GLN A 302 43.28 18.38 21.32
C GLN A 302 43.14 18.83 22.81
N PRO A 303 42.75 17.99 23.82
CA PRO A 303 42.47 16.53 23.84
C PRO A 303 41.24 16.01 24.66
N ALA A 304 41.00 14.70 24.48
CA ALA A 304 40.49 13.69 25.44
C ALA A 304 38.97 13.45 25.61
N ALA A 305 38.46 12.41 24.95
CA ALA A 305 37.82 11.22 25.56
C ALA A 305 37.45 10.20 24.45
N GLU A 306 37.84 8.93 24.61
CA GLU A 306 37.66 7.86 23.62
C GLU A 306 36.20 7.61 23.22
N THR A 307 35.90 7.74 21.93
CA THR A 307 34.78 7.07 21.26
C THR A 307 35.34 6.47 19.96
N PRO A 308 35.10 5.18 19.63
CA PRO A 308 35.59 4.63 18.37
C PRO A 308 34.82 5.26 17.19
N PRO A 309 35.50 5.58 16.07
CA PRO A 309 34.96 6.44 15.04
C PRO A 309 33.91 5.74 14.16
N ALA A 310 32.92 6.53 13.76
CA ALA A 310 31.92 6.17 12.77
C ALA A 310 32.56 5.98 11.37
N ASN A 311 32.63 4.74 10.89
CA ASN A 311 32.22 4.37 9.52
C ASN A 311 32.33 2.88 9.14
N ASP A 312 32.50 1.94 10.08
CA ASP A 312 32.50 0.53 9.71
C ASP A 312 31.10 -0.11 9.78
N LYS A 313 30.42 -0.14 8.63
CA LYS A 313 29.13 -0.82 8.46
C LYS A 313 29.19 -2.29 8.89
N ALA A 314 30.37 -2.93 8.80
CA ALA A 314 30.55 -4.31 9.23
C ALA A 314 30.49 -4.43 10.77
N ALA A 315 31.12 -3.53 11.51
CA ALA A 315 31.05 -3.50 12.97
C ALA A 315 29.61 -3.26 13.47
N ARG A 316 28.87 -2.37 12.79
CA ARG A 316 27.46 -2.10 13.12
C ARG A 316 26.55 -3.30 12.86
N LEU A 317 26.79 -4.03 11.76
CA LEU A 317 26.05 -5.27 11.47
C LEU A 317 26.41 -6.41 12.41
N ALA A 318 27.67 -6.51 12.85
CA ALA A 318 28.09 -7.47 13.86
C ALA A 318 27.42 -7.21 15.21
N ALA A 319 27.36 -5.95 15.65
CA ALA A 319 26.67 -5.56 16.87
C ALA A 319 25.16 -5.85 16.84
N ILE A 320 24.51 -5.62 15.69
CA ILE A 320 23.08 -5.94 15.50
C ILE A 320 22.87 -7.46 15.56
N ARG A 321 23.72 -8.26 14.90
CA ARG A 321 23.62 -9.73 14.93
C ARG A 321 23.83 -10.29 16.34
N ALA A 322 24.80 -9.75 17.09
CA ALA A 322 25.05 -10.15 18.47
C ALA A 322 23.84 -9.83 19.38
N ARG A 323 23.23 -8.65 19.21
CA ARG A 323 22.02 -8.26 19.96
C ARG A 323 20.83 -9.18 19.65
N ASN A 324 20.61 -9.49 18.37
CA ASN A 324 19.53 -10.39 17.96
C ASN A 324 19.76 -11.83 18.45
N ALA A 325 21.02 -12.29 18.48
CA ALA A 325 21.36 -13.61 19.02
C ALA A 325 21.11 -13.69 20.54
N ALA A 326 21.44 -12.62 21.28
CA ALA A 326 21.15 -12.54 22.71
C ALA A 326 19.63 -12.54 22.99
N GLN A 327 18.85 -11.78 22.22
CA GLN A 327 17.38 -11.77 22.34
C GLN A 327 16.77 -13.15 22.04
N LYS A 328 17.27 -13.82 21.01
CA LYS A 328 16.81 -15.17 20.66
C LYS A 328 17.18 -16.19 21.73
N ALA A 329 18.32 -16.03 22.40
CA ALA A 329 18.71 -16.88 23.53
C ALA A 329 17.83 -16.64 24.77
N THR A 330 17.44 -15.40 25.04
CA THR A 330 16.49 -15.09 26.13
C THR A 330 15.09 -15.63 25.84
N GLU A 331 14.61 -15.50 24.61
CA GLU A 331 13.31 -16.05 24.19
C GLU A 331 13.30 -17.59 24.25
N ALA A 332 14.40 -18.24 23.85
CA ALA A 332 14.55 -19.68 23.96
C ALA A 332 14.61 -20.17 25.41
N ALA A 333 15.26 -19.39 26.31
CA ALA A 333 15.29 -19.70 27.74
C ALA A 333 13.91 -19.54 28.40
N GLU A 334 13.12 -18.54 27.98
CA GLU A 334 11.76 -18.31 28.46
C GLU A 334 10.80 -19.43 27.99
N GLN A 335 10.91 -19.88 26.73
CA GLN A 335 10.16 -21.03 26.22
C GLN A 335 10.57 -22.37 26.87
N ALA A 336 11.85 -22.53 27.24
CA ALA A 336 12.32 -23.69 27.98
C ALA A 336 11.80 -23.70 29.44
N ALA A 337 11.59 -22.53 30.04
CA ALA A 337 11.02 -22.40 31.38
C ALA A 337 9.51 -22.70 31.40
N ASP A 338 8.76 -22.27 30.37
CA ASP A 338 7.32 -22.55 30.23
C ASP A 338 7.03 -24.03 29.95
N SER A 339 7.92 -24.73 29.23
CA SER A 339 7.77 -26.18 28.96
C SER A 339 8.15 -27.06 30.14
N ALA A 340 8.91 -26.55 31.11
CA ALA A 340 9.28 -27.27 32.34
C ALA A 340 8.20 -27.22 33.44
N THR A 341 7.16 -26.38 33.30
CA THR A 341 6.09 -26.19 34.30
C THR A 341 4.77 -26.90 33.98
N SER A 342 4.67 -27.61 32.85
CA SER A 342 3.48 -28.40 32.50
C SER A 342 3.65 -29.90 32.85
N THR A 343 3.13 -30.32 34.00
CA THR A 343 2.94 -31.74 34.35
C THR A 343 1.55 -32.19 33.86
N PRO A 344 1.38 -33.42 33.32
CA PRO A 344 0.07 -33.87 32.82
C PRO A 344 -0.83 -34.31 33.98
N GLU A 345 -2.02 -33.72 34.04
CA GLU A 345 -3.07 -34.05 35.02
C GLU A 345 -3.94 -35.21 34.51
N ALA A 346 -4.14 -36.23 35.37
CA ALA A 346 -5.13 -37.30 35.19
C ALA A 346 -6.03 -37.35 36.45
N PRO A 347 -7.28 -37.84 36.32
CA PRO A 347 -8.45 -37.14 36.85
C PRO A 347 -8.83 -37.58 38.26
N ALA A 348 -9.23 -36.63 39.11
CA ALA A 348 -9.93 -36.95 40.35
C ALA A 348 -10.97 -35.88 40.75
N SER A 349 -12.08 -36.44 41.19
CA SER A 349 -13.27 -35.92 41.86
C SER A 349 -13.17 -34.70 42.79
N SER A 350 -14.28 -33.96 42.80
CA SER A 350 -14.97 -33.31 43.93
C SER A 350 -14.27 -32.23 44.77
N SER A 351 -14.98 -31.10 44.87
CA SER A 351 -15.10 -30.16 46.00
C SER A 351 -13.85 -29.41 46.48
N GLU A 352 -13.85 -28.08 46.29
CA GLU A 352 -13.32 -27.02 47.18
C GLU A 352 -13.70 -25.67 46.54
N GLU A 353 -14.77 -24.99 46.96
CA GLU A 353 -14.89 -24.06 48.10
C GLU A 353 -13.80 -22.96 48.19
N GLY A 354 -14.29 -21.72 48.33
CA GLY A 354 -13.60 -20.50 47.92
C GLY A 354 -12.46 -20.01 48.82
N LYS A 355 -11.44 -19.43 48.17
CA LYS A 355 -10.36 -18.66 48.78
C LYS A 355 -10.69 -17.15 48.79
N PRO A 356 -10.43 -16.41 49.88
CA PRO A 356 -10.99 -15.07 50.08
C PRO A 356 -10.31 -14.01 49.22
N LEU A 357 -11.09 -12.98 48.88
CA LEU A 357 -10.73 -11.79 48.09
C LEU A 357 -9.49 -11.02 48.59
N ASP A 358 -9.02 -11.32 49.79
CA ASP A 358 -7.91 -10.65 50.47
C ASP A 358 -6.54 -10.98 49.83
N GLU A 359 -6.34 -12.21 49.36
CA GLU A 359 -5.08 -12.64 48.73
C GLU A 359 -4.88 -11.96 47.36
N LYS A 360 -5.98 -11.71 46.63
CA LYS A 360 -5.97 -11.00 45.35
C LYS A 360 -5.76 -9.49 45.54
N ALA A 361 -6.30 -8.92 46.63
CA ALA A 361 -6.08 -7.53 47.00
C ALA A 361 -4.63 -7.27 47.44
N ALA A 362 -4.05 -8.18 48.24
CA ALA A 362 -2.65 -8.13 48.65
C ALA A 362 -1.70 -8.18 47.44
N ARG A 363 -1.97 -9.07 46.49
CA ARG A 363 -1.18 -9.19 45.25
C ARG A 363 -1.26 -7.94 44.37
N LEU A 364 -2.42 -7.29 44.32
CA LEU A 364 -2.60 -6.03 43.58
C LEU A 364 -1.87 -4.85 44.25
N ALA A 365 -1.82 -4.83 45.58
CA ALA A 365 -1.07 -3.83 46.34
C ALA A 365 0.44 -3.98 46.12
N GLU A 366 0.96 -5.20 46.09
CA GLU A 366 2.36 -5.48 45.83
C GLU A 366 2.79 -5.05 44.41
N ILE A 367 1.95 -5.31 43.40
CA ILE A 367 2.18 -4.86 42.01
C ILE A 367 2.22 -3.34 41.92
N ARG A 368 1.33 -2.64 42.64
CA ARG A 368 1.32 -1.16 42.66
C ARG A 368 2.56 -0.59 43.34
N ALA A 369 3.02 -1.19 44.44
CA ALA A 369 4.25 -0.78 45.12
C ALA A 369 5.49 -0.96 44.20
N ARG A 370 5.56 -2.08 43.48
CA ARG A 370 6.66 -2.39 42.55
C ARG A 370 6.70 -1.41 41.36
N ASN A 371 5.53 -1.02 40.84
CA ASN A 371 5.43 -0.05 39.75
C ASN A 371 5.75 1.39 40.22
N ALA A 372 5.40 1.75 41.46
CA ALA A 372 5.76 3.04 42.04
C ALA A 372 7.27 3.16 42.28
N ALA A 373 7.94 2.09 42.71
CA ALA A 373 9.39 2.04 42.87
C ALA A 373 10.12 2.18 41.52
N ARG A 374 9.64 1.50 40.47
CA ARG A 374 10.17 1.68 39.09
C ARG A 374 10.05 3.12 38.60
N LYS A 375 8.92 3.78 38.86
CA LYS A 375 8.68 5.16 38.44
C LYS A 375 9.55 6.20 39.16
N LYS A 376 10.07 5.88 40.36
CA LYS A 376 11.03 6.73 41.08
C LYS A 376 12.48 6.52 40.61
N GLY A 377 12.83 5.33 40.13
CA GLY A 377 14.17 5.04 39.59
C GLY A 377 14.45 5.67 38.21
N ASP A 378 13.41 6.11 37.49
CA ASP A 378 13.53 6.81 36.21
C ASP A 378 13.63 8.36 36.35
N GLN A 379 13.76 8.89 37.58
CA GLN A 379 13.85 10.34 37.87
C GLN A 379 15.13 10.78 38.59
N GLU A 380 16.11 9.89 38.81
CA GLU A 380 17.52 10.22 39.07
C GLU A 380 18.34 9.93 37.82
#